data_AF-A0A831XUQ8-F1
#
_entry.id   AF-A0A831XUQ8-F1
#
_cell.length_a   1.000
_cell.length_b   1.000
_cell.length_c   1.000
_cell.angle_alpha   90.00
_cell.angle_beta   90.00
_cell.angle_gamma   90.00
#
_symmetry.space_group_name_H-M   'P 1'
#
loop_
_entity.id
_entity.type
_entity.pdbx_description
1 polymer ?
#
loop_
_entity_poly.entity_id
_entity_poly.type
_entity_poly.pdbx_seq_one_letter_code
_entity_poly.pdbx_strand_id
1 'polypeptide(L)'
;MRPVHPLLRFSLFLVLLVSGPSLAATQSVVLGMGCFRGAEMRMAKLPGVVDVEAGYAGGDAETVDYRQVLETARAIRRGETDATGHAEVVKVSFDTDKTSLEQVLAGFWENHDPTQGNRQGNDIGSNYRSAIFFASDRQKQIAEATREVYQQALSAEGFGKITTEIAPLRNYNSAETYHQDYLKKNPNGYCGLGGTGVPYPGGLTASTAASADRLDAADLQFDRQLIVFEAEDCPFCKEFERDILSNWPSAIPVITTRHPRPPQGWTLEKPLFGTPTIVLFEEGRETARYTGYQGEPQPFIDWLSAHE
;
A
#
# COMPACT_ATOMS: atom_id res chain seq x y z
N MET A 1 60.31 66.90 27.91
CA MET A 1 60.38 65.45 27.66
C MET A 1 58.95 64.96 27.45
N ARG A 2 58.64 64.44 26.25
CA ARG A 2 57.30 63.97 25.86
C ARG A 2 57.18 62.47 26.18
N PRO A 3 56.05 61.96 26.71
CA PRO A 3 55.84 60.52 26.82
C PRO A 3 55.36 59.96 25.47
N VAL A 4 55.89 58.79 25.12
CA VAL A 4 55.55 58.03 23.90
C VAL A 4 54.50 56.99 24.29
N HIS A 5 53.32 57.01 23.65
CA HIS A 5 52.33 55.95 23.78
C HIS A 5 52.48 54.94 22.63
N PRO A 6 52.48 53.62 22.88
CA PRO A 6 52.53 52.62 21.83
C PRO A 6 51.12 52.40 21.23
N LEU A 7 51.07 52.39 19.90
CA LEU A 7 49.88 52.06 19.11
C LEU A 7 49.57 50.56 19.23
N LEU A 8 48.45 50.23 19.87
CA LEU A 8 47.91 48.88 19.93
C LEU A 8 47.22 48.55 18.60
N ARG A 9 47.82 47.67 17.78
CA ARG A 9 47.19 47.13 16.56
C ARG A 9 46.21 46.01 16.96
N PHE A 10 44.91 46.26 16.82
CA PHE A 10 43.89 45.21 16.86
C PHE A 10 43.87 44.49 15.51
N SER A 11 44.35 43.25 15.47
CA SER A 11 44.12 42.35 14.33
C SER A 11 42.68 41.83 14.42
N LEU A 12 41.83 42.29 13.50
CA LEU A 12 40.47 41.80 13.33
C LEU A 12 40.53 40.39 12.72
N PHE A 13 40.38 39.35 13.55
CA PHE A 13 40.17 37.99 13.06
C PHE A 13 38.73 37.87 12.53
N LEU A 14 38.60 37.86 11.20
CA LEU A 14 37.36 37.49 10.52
C LEU A 14 37.15 35.99 10.71
N VAL A 15 36.29 35.60 11.65
CA VAL A 15 35.80 34.23 11.77
C VAL A 15 34.82 33.98 10.63
N LEU A 16 35.29 33.34 9.56
CA LEU A 16 34.41 32.76 8.56
C LEU A 16 33.67 31.58 9.21
N LEU A 17 32.39 31.79 9.54
CA LEU A 17 31.46 30.70 9.80
C LEU A 17 31.26 29.96 8.47
N VAL A 18 32.03 28.88 8.29
CA VAL A 18 31.76 27.91 7.24
C VAL A 18 30.53 27.13 7.67
N SER A 19 29.37 27.51 7.16
CA SER A 19 28.16 26.69 7.24
C SER A 19 28.44 25.38 6.50
N GLY A 20 28.79 24.33 7.24
CA GLY A 20 28.82 22.98 6.69
C GLY A 20 27.43 22.61 6.15
N PRO A 21 27.34 21.69 5.17
CA PRO A 21 26.04 21.19 4.73
C PRO A 21 25.29 20.66 5.95
N SER A 22 24.08 21.19 6.19
CA SER A 22 23.17 20.61 7.18
C SER A 22 22.99 19.14 6.80
N LEU A 23 23.31 18.22 7.71
CA LEU A 23 22.89 16.82 7.53
C LEU A 23 21.36 16.86 7.40
N ALA A 24 20.83 16.38 6.28
CA ALA A 24 19.39 16.29 6.07
C ALA A 24 18.77 15.56 7.26
N ALA A 25 17.75 16.17 7.87
CA ALA A 25 17.09 15.55 9.01
C ALA A 25 16.24 14.37 8.50
N THR A 26 16.55 13.16 8.97
CA THR A 26 15.77 11.96 8.64
C THR A 26 14.75 11.70 9.74
N GLN A 27 13.51 11.42 9.36
CA GLN A 27 12.47 10.92 10.25
C GLN A 27 11.98 9.55 9.79
N SER A 28 11.34 8.80 10.69
CA SER A 28 10.75 7.51 10.34
C SER A 28 9.36 7.30 10.93
N VAL A 29 8.55 6.48 10.26
CA VAL A 29 7.24 6.00 10.74
C VAL A 29 7.10 4.51 10.42
N VAL A 30 6.41 3.76 11.29
CA VAL A 30 6.20 2.31 11.09
C VAL A 30 4.77 2.07 10.64
N LEU A 31 4.60 1.39 9.51
CA LEU A 31 3.33 1.28 8.78
C LEU A 31 3.00 -0.19 8.48
N GLY A 32 1.81 -0.64 8.85
CA GLY A 32 1.24 -1.94 8.46
C GLY A 32 0.32 -1.75 7.26
N MET A 33 0.59 -2.48 6.18
CA MET A 33 -0.13 -2.33 4.90
C MET A 33 -0.53 -3.69 4.32
N GLY A 34 -0.60 -4.75 5.12
CA GLY A 34 -0.71 -6.13 4.62
C GLY A 34 0.67 -6.78 4.48
N CYS A 35 0.87 -7.62 3.46
CA CYS A 35 2.16 -8.26 3.25
C CYS A 35 3.28 -7.21 3.04
N PHE A 36 4.31 -7.24 3.88
CA PHE A 36 5.35 -6.21 3.85
C PHE A 36 6.17 -6.18 2.55
N ARG A 37 6.11 -7.23 1.72
CA ARG A 37 6.90 -7.36 0.48
C ARG A 37 6.44 -6.34 -0.56
N GLY A 38 5.12 -6.24 -0.70
CA GLY A 38 4.49 -5.21 -1.54
C GLY A 38 4.58 -3.83 -0.90
N ALA A 39 4.43 -3.75 0.43
CA ALA A 39 4.49 -2.49 1.16
C ALA A 39 5.87 -1.81 1.02
N GLU A 40 6.95 -2.58 1.17
CA GLU A 40 8.32 -2.09 1.04
C GLU A 40 8.55 -1.47 -0.34
N MET A 41 8.17 -2.19 -1.40
CA MET A 41 8.29 -1.69 -2.78
C MET A 41 7.47 -0.41 -3.00
N ARG A 42 6.21 -0.36 -2.54
CA ARG A 42 5.33 0.81 -2.75
C ARG A 42 5.85 2.03 -2.01
N MET A 43 6.23 1.88 -0.74
CA MET A 43 6.73 2.99 0.07
C MET A 43 8.11 3.47 -0.40
N ALA A 44 8.98 2.59 -0.88
CA ALA A 44 10.30 2.95 -1.38
C ALA A 44 10.25 3.79 -2.67
N LYS A 45 9.14 3.76 -3.42
CA LYS A 45 8.93 4.58 -4.62
C LYS A 45 8.50 6.03 -4.31
N LEU A 46 8.11 6.33 -3.06
CA LEU A 46 7.64 7.68 -2.72
C LEU A 46 8.80 8.69 -2.72
N PRO A 47 8.60 9.89 -3.30
CA PRO A 47 9.61 10.95 -3.27
C PRO A 47 10.04 11.30 -1.84
N GLY A 48 11.36 11.42 -1.63
CA GLY A 48 11.95 11.76 -0.34
C GLY A 48 12.08 10.60 0.64
N VAL A 49 11.52 9.42 0.36
CA VAL A 49 11.84 8.19 1.11
C VAL A 49 13.27 7.76 0.78
N VAL A 50 14.05 7.48 1.83
CA VAL A 50 15.49 7.14 1.71
C VAL A 50 15.78 5.69 2.08
N ASP A 51 14.93 5.08 2.90
CA ASP A 51 15.08 3.68 3.33
C ASP A 51 13.72 3.11 3.75
N VAL A 52 13.51 1.81 3.50
CA VAL A 52 12.33 1.08 3.95
C VAL A 52 12.80 -0.30 4.44
N GLU A 53 12.49 -0.63 5.70
CA GLU A 53 12.85 -1.90 6.32
C GLU A 53 11.60 -2.69 6.68
N ALA A 54 11.51 -3.95 6.25
CA ALA A 54 10.44 -4.87 6.66
C ALA A 54 10.61 -5.31 8.13
N GLY A 55 9.51 -5.47 8.85
CA GLY A 55 9.53 -5.88 10.25
C GLY A 55 8.18 -6.33 10.81
N TYR A 56 8.16 -6.52 12.13
CA TYR A 56 6.99 -6.91 12.92
C TYR A 56 6.79 -5.95 14.09
N ALA A 57 5.57 -5.44 14.31
CA ALA A 57 5.33 -4.48 15.39
C ALA A 57 3.89 -4.54 15.94
N GLY A 58 3.71 -3.93 17.12
CA GLY A 58 2.39 -3.73 17.74
C GLY A 58 1.80 -4.94 18.45
N GLY A 59 2.52 -6.06 18.53
CA GLY A 59 2.14 -7.23 19.33
C GLY A 59 2.69 -7.19 20.76
N ASP A 60 2.22 -8.12 21.58
CA ASP A 60 2.60 -8.19 23.00
C ASP A 60 3.97 -8.83 23.25
N ALA A 61 4.41 -9.74 22.37
CA ALA A 61 5.71 -10.39 22.49
C ALA A 61 6.86 -9.37 22.24
N GLU A 62 7.91 -9.41 23.06
CA GLU A 62 9.05 -8.50 22.88
C GLU A 62 9.86 -8.84 21.63
N THR A 63 10.09 -10.13 21.41
CA THR A 63 10.87 -10.66 20.28
C THR A 63 10.10 -11.73 19.53
N VAL A 64 10.05 -11.62 18.20
CA VAL A 64 9.35 -12.58 17.32
C VAL A 64 10.13 -12.84 16.02
N ASP A 65 10.04 -14.06 15.52
CA ASP A 65 10.39 -14.44 14.14
C ASP A 65 9.14 -14.51 13.24
N TYR A 66 9.30 -14.64 11.92
CA TYR A 66 8.17 -14.70 10.98
C TYR A 66 7.17 -15.80 11.33
N ARG A 67 7.66 -16.98 11.73
CA ARG A 67 6.84 -18.14 12.04
C ARG A 67 6.01 -17.90 13.29
N GLN A 68 6.58 -17.30 14.34
CA GLN A 68 5.87 -16.95 15.57
C GLN A 68 4.75 -15.94 15.31
N VAL A 69 4.96 -14.99 14.40
CA VAL A 69 3.90 -14.05 13.97
C VAL A 69 2.74 -14.81 13.32
N LEU A 70 3.02 -15.70 12.38
CA LEU A 70 1.98 -16.50 11.70
C LEU A 70 1.26 -17.45 12.66
N GLU A 71 1.97 -18.11 13.57
CA GLU A 71 1.39 -19.00 14.58
C GLU A 71 0.46 -18.24 15.51
N THR A 72 0.88 -17.06 16.00
CA THR A 72 0.06 -16.19 16.85
C THR A 72 -1.18 -15.72 16.11
N ALA A 73 -1.05 -15.25 14.86
CA ALA A 73 -2.18 -14.83 14.05
C ALA A 73 -3.20 -15.96 13.82
N ARG A 74 -2.72 -17.19 13.60
CA ARG A 74 -3.59 -18.38 13.48
C ARG A 74 -4.30 -18.71 14.80
N ALA A 75 -3.59 -18.65 15.92
CA ALA A 75 -4.17 -18.88 17.25
C ALA A 75 -5.27 -17.86 17.56
N ILE A 76 -5.02 -16.56 17.28
CA ILE A 76 -6.01 -15.48 17.41
C ILE A 76 -7.24 -15.78 16.55
N ARG A 77 -7.04 -16.14 15.27
CA ARG A 77 -8.14 -16.45 14.35
C ARG A 77 -8.99 -17.65 14.82
N ARG A 78 -8.37 -18.61 15.53
CA ARG A 78 -9.05 -19.77 16.12
C ARG A 78 -9.69 -19.49 17.49
N GLY A 79 -9.50 -18.29 18.05
CA GLY A 79 -9.97 -17.95 19.40
C GLY A 79 -9.23 -18.73 20.50
N GLU A 80 -8.00 -19.18 20.24
CA GLU A 80 -7.19 -19.95 21.20
C GLU A 80 -6.39 -19.07 22.15
N THR A 81 -6.31 -17.76 21.87
CA THR A 81 -5.56 -16.79 22.65
C THR A 81 -6.18 -15.40 22.50
N ASP A 82 -6.10 -14.61 23.57
CA ASP A 82 -6.47 -13.18 23.60
C ASP A 82 -5.22 -12.27 23.42
N ALA A 83 -4.06 -12.85 23.10
CA ALA A 83 -2.83 -12.09 22.87
C ALA A 83 -2.96 -11.15 21.65
N THR A 84 -2.33 -9.98 21.73
CA THR A 84 -2.20 -9.09 20.58
C THR A 84 -1.03 -9.55 19.71
N GLY A 85 -1.33 -9.98 18.49
CA GLY A 85 -0.31 -10.39 17.51
C GLY A 85 0.37 -9.19 16.83
N HIS A 86 1.63 -9.37 16.42
CA HIS A 86 2.31 -8.37 15.59
C HIS A 86 1.68 -8.26 14.21
N ALA A 87 1.66 -7.04 13.67
CA ALA A 87 1.46 -6.81 12.23
C ALA A 87 2.78 -6.98 11.49
N GLU A 88 2.73 -7.48 10.25
CA GLU A 88 3.76 -7.21 9.26
C GLU A 88 3.75 -5.71 8.95
N VAL A 89 4.90 -5.07 9.07
CA VAL A 89 5.08 -3.64 8.92
C VAL A 89 6.30 -3.30 8.09
N VAL A 90 6.35 -2.04 7.65
CA VAL A 90 7.56 -1.42 7.13
C VAL A 90 7.90 -0.18 7.94
N LYS A 91 9.18 -0.02 8.30
CA LYS A 91 9.73 1.22 8.86
C LYS A 91 10.20 2.08 7.70
N VAL A 92 9.47 3.15 7.42
CA VAL A 92 9.74 4.08 6.32
C VAL A 92 10.55 5.24 6.86
N SER A 93 11.79 5.40 6.40
CA SER A 93 12.66 6.52 6.73
C SER A 93 12.71 7.51 5.56
N PHE A 94 12.56 8.80 5.85
CA PHE A 94 12.44 9.84 4.83
C PHE A 94 13.20 11.12 5.20
N ASP A 95 13.68 11.80 4.17
CA ASP A 95 14.40 13.07 4.24
C ASP A 95 13.39 14.22 4.39
N THR A 96 13.39 14.89 5.55
CA THR A 96 12.38 15.92 5.87
C THR A 96 12.52 17.19 5.03
N ASP A 97 13.64 17.37 4.32
CA ASP A 97 13.82 18.49 3.40
C ASP A 97 13.17 18.21 2.03
N LYS A 98 12.85 16.94 1.74
CA LYS A 98 12.26 16.50 0.46
C LYS A 98 10.80 16.10 0.58
N THR A 99 10.38 15.57 1.72
CA THR A 99 9.01 15.10 1.94
C THR A 99 8.61 15.27 3.40
N SER A 100 7.32 15.41 3.66
CA SER A 100 6.76 15.48 4.99
C SER A 100 6.13 14.15 5.41
N LEU A 101 5.91 13.97 6.72
CA LEU A 101 5.13 12.84 7.22
C LEU A 101 3.73 12.79 6.59
N GLU A 102 3.12 13.95 6.36
CA GLU A 102 1.79 14.03 5.74
C GLU A 102 1.80 13.47 4.32
N GLN A 103 2.83 13.75 3.54
CA GLN A 103 3.00 13.21 2.19
C GLN A 103 3.32 11.72 2.20
N VAL A 104 4.14 11.25 3.14
CA VAL A 104 4.39 9.82 3.34
C VAL A 104 3.09 9.10 3.71
N LEU A 105 2.27 9.68 4.60
CA LEU A 105 0.99 9.10 4.98
C LEU A 105 -0.05 9.17 3.86
N ALA A 106 -0.07 10.23 3.05
CA ALA A 106 -0.89 10.27 1.84
C ALA A 106 -0.55 9.10 0.90
N GLY A 107 0.75 8.83 0.69
CA GLY A 107 1.20 7.65 -0.05
C GLY A 107 0.76 6.34 0.61
N PHE A 108 0.87 6.21 1.94
CA PHE A 108 0.37 5.06 2.68
C PHE A 108 -1.12 4.81 2.43
N TRP A 109 -1.96 5.84 2.54
CA TRP A 109 -3.41 5.76 2.35
C TRP A 109 -3.83 5.30 0.95
N GLU A 110 -3.12 5.74 -0.09
CA GLU A 110 -3.40 5.38 -1.49
C GLU A 110 -2.94 3.96 -1.86
N ASN A 111 -1.87 3.47 -1.22
CA ASN A 111 -1.15 2.27 -1.66
C ASN A 111 -1.64 0.94 -1.05
N HIS A 112 -2.72 0.96 -0.27
CA HIS A 112 -3.41 -0.22 0.24
C HIS A 112 -4.91 0.12 0.48
N ASP A 113 -5.75 -0.86 0.84
CA ASP A 113 -7.16 -0.59 1.16
C ASP A 113 -7.37 -0.54 2.69
N PRO A 114 -7.38 0.65 3.31
CA PRO A 114 -7.48 0.79 4.77
C PRO A 114 -8.85 0.40 5.34
N THR A 115 -9.82 -0.01 4.51
CA THR A 115 -11.18 -0.37 4.93
C THR A 115 -11.37 -1.87 5.14
N GLN A 116 -10.37 -2.70 4.81
CA GLN A 116 -10.49 -4.18 4.83
C GLN A 116 -10.29 -4.85 6.19
N GLY A 117 -9.95 -4.12 7.25
CA GLY A 117 -9.71 -4.69 8.59
C GLY A 117 -8.44 -5.54 8.66
N ASN A 118 -8.55 -6.74 9.26
CA ASN A 118 -7.48 -7.73 9.39
C ASN A 118 -7.23 -8.49 8.07
N ARG A 119 -7.11 -7.75 6.97
CA ARG A 119 -6.93 -8.29 5.62
C ARG A 119 -6.36 -7.24 4.68
N GLN A 120 -5.57 -7.67 3.71
CA GLN A 120 -5.28 -6.93 2.47
C GLN A 120 -5.30 -7.88 1.28
N GLY A 121 -6.29 -7.72 0.39
CA GLY A 121 -6.46 -8.63 -0.74
C GLY A 121 -6.62 -10.09 -0.28
N ASN A 122 -5.72 -10.97 -0.70
CA ASN A 122 -5.71 -12.39 -0.35
C ASN A 122 -5.07 -12.69 1.02
N ASP A 123 -4.38 -11.72 1.61
CA ASP A 123 -3.66 -11.89 2.87
C ASP A 123 -4.63 -11.63 4.02
N ILE A 124 -5.08 -12.70 4.69
CA ILE A 124 -6.11 -12.66 5.75
C ILE A 124 -5.49 -13.03 7.10
N GLY A 125 -5.61 -12.13 8.07
CA GLY A 125 -5.08 -12.32 9.42
C GLY A 125 -4.81 -11.00 10.12
N SER A 126 -4.79 -11.01 11.45
CA SER A 126 -4.43 -9.82 12.24
C SER A 126 -3.01 -9.33 11.97
N ASN A 127 -2.12 -10.20 11.48
CA ASN A 127 -0.78 -9.83 11.03
C ASN A 127 -0.80 -9.00 9.73
N TYR A 128 -1.88 -9.00 8.96
CA TYR A 128 -2.02 -8.23 7.72
C TYR A 128 -2.90 -6.99 7.87
N ARG A 129 -3.19 -6.58 9.11
CA ARG A 129 -4.01 -5.39 9.37
C ARG A 129 -3.32 -4.11 8.90
N SER A 130 -4.12 -3.12 8.51
CA SER A 130 -3.64 -1.76 8.31
C SER A 130 -3.29 -1.11 9.65
N ALA A 131 -2.10 -0.51 9.76
CA ALA A 131 -1.64 0.13 11.00
C ALA A 131 -0.69 1.32 10.75
N ILE A 132 -0.73 2.30 11.64
CA ILE A 132 0.26 3.37 11.77
C ILE A 132 0.74 3.36 13.22
N PHE A 133 1.99 2.96 13.42
CA PHE A 133 2.64 2.95 14.72
C PHE A 133 3.49 4.21 14.89
N PHE A 134 3.03 5.12 15.76
CA PHE A 134 3.66 6.43 15.97
C PHE A 134 4.70 6.40 17.09
N ALA A 135 5.76 7.20 16.94
CA ALA A 135 6.81 7.39 17.95
C ALA A 135 6.68 8.70 18.75
N SER A 136 5.74 9.57 18.38
CA SER A 136 5.48 10.83 19.10
C SER A 136 4.04 11.31 18.94
N ASP A 137 3.60 12.19 19.84
CA ASP A 137 2.27 12.81 19.77
C ASP A 137 2.06 13.62 18.49
N ARG A 138 3.12 14.23 17.95
CA ARG A 138 3.05 14.94 16.67
C ARG A 138 2.74 13.98 15.52
N GLN A 139 3.36 12.80 15.50
CA GLN A 139 3.06 11.78 14.49
C GLN A 139 1.62 11.27 14.64
N LYS A 140 1.16 11.05 15.88
CA LYS A 140 -0.23 10.67 16.16
C LYS A 140 -1.22 11.67 15.57
N GLN A 141 -1.05 12.96 15.87
CA GLN A 141 -1.93 14.03 15.39
C GLN A 141 -1.99 14.09 13.86
N ILE A 142 -0.84 13.97 13.19
CA ILE A 142 -0.77 13.96 11.73
C ILE A 142 -1.45 12.69 11.17
N ALA A 143 -1.25 11.53 11.79
CA ALA A 143 -1.91 10.29 11.38
C ALA A 143 -3.43 10.36 11.51
N GLU A 144 -3.93 10.89 12.62
CA GLU A 144 -5.37 11.08 12.83
C GLU A 144 -5.94 12.11 11.84
N ALA A 145 -5.28 13.26 11.65
CA ALA A 145 -5.73 14.28 10.70
C ALA A 145 -5.78 13.75 9.27
N THR A 146 -4.73 13.05 8.84
CA THR A 146 -4.67 12.50 7.47
C THR A 146 -5.69 11.39 7.24
N ARG A 147 -5.99 10.58 8.27
CA ARG A 147 -7.08 9.59 8.24
C ARG A 147 -8.42 10.26 7.98
N GLU A 148 -8.76 11.34 8.70
CA GLU A 148 -10.06 12.00 8.54
C GLU A 148 -10.24 12.57 7.14
N VAL A 149 -9.19 13.18 6.57
CA VAL A 149 -9.20 13.68 5.19
C VAL A 149 -9.44 12.55 4.20
N TYR A 150 -8.71 11.43 4.34
CA TYR A 150 -8.85 10.32 3.40
C TYR A 150 -10.18 9.58 3.57
N GLN A 151 -10.70 9.47 4.79
CA GLN A 151 -12.01 8.89 5.06
C GLN A 151 -13.11 9.60 4.27
N GLN A 152 -13.06 10.93 4.16
CA GLN A 152 -14.04 11.69 3.38
C GLN A 152 -13.98 11.33 1.89
N ALA A 153 -12.77 11.22 1.33
CA ALA A 153 -12.57 10.81 -0.06
C ALA A 153 -13.08 9.38 -0.31
N LEU A 154 -12.74 8.45 0.58
CA LEU A 154 -13.22 7.07 0.51
C LEU A 154 -14.74 6.98 0.60
N SER A 155 -15.36 7.72 1.52
CA SER A 155 -16.82 7.74 1.67
C SER A 155 -17.53 8.31 0.43
N ALA A 156 -16.95 9.33 -0.22
CA ALA A 156 -17.48 9.87 -1.47
C ALA A 156 -17.48 8.84 -2.60
N GLU A 157 -16.52 7.92 -2.58
CA GLU A 157 -16.39 6.85 -3.58
C GLU A 157 -17.09 5.53 -3.19
N GLY A 158 -17.81 5.52 -2.05
CA GLY A 158 -18.60 4.39 -1.57
C GLY A 158 -17.83 3.34 -0.76
N PHE A 159 -16.59 3.63 -0.36
CA PHE A 159 -15.82 2.75 0.51
C PHE A 159 -16.31 2.79 1.96
N GLY A 160 -15.98 1.72 2.70
CA GLY A 160 -16.31 1.59 4.11
C GLY A 160 -15.51 2.54 5.02
N LYS A 161 -15.70 2.37 6.33
CA LYS A 161 -14.93 3.09 7.34
C LYS A 161 -13.49 2.56 7.36
N ILE A 162 -12.52 3.45 7.47
CA ILE A 162 -11.12 3.13 7.72
C ILE A 162 -11.01 2.36 9.04
N THR A 163 -10.31 1.24 8.97
CA THR A 163 -10.07 0.29 10.07
C THR A 163 -8.63 0.34 10.59
N THR A 164 -7.78 1.18 9.98
CA THR A 164 -6.37 1.35 10.34
C THR A 164 -6.19 1.62 11.82
N GLU A 165 -5.37 0.79 12.47
CA GLU A 165 -4.94 0.99 13.84
C GLU A 165 -3.98 2.18 13.90
N ILE A 166 -4.23 3.17 14.76
CA ILE A 166 -3.29 4.27 15.05
C ILE A 166 -2.90 4.14 16.52
N ALA A 167 -1.69 3.67 16.77
CA ALA A 167 -1.24 3.27 18.11
C ALA A 167 0.23 3.63 18.33
N PRO A 168 0.69 3.77 19.60
CA PRO A 168 2.10 3.97 19.86
C PRO A 168 2.93 2.77 19.40
N LEU A 169 4.13 3.02 18.87
CA LEU A 169 5.04 1.96 18.46
C LEU A 169 5.48 1.13 19.68
N ARG A 170 5.26 -0.18 19.58
CA ARG A 170 5.65 -1.19 20.57
C ARG A 170 6.32 -2.37 19.88
N ASN A 171 7.35 -2.93 20.53
CA ASN A 171 7.99 -4.20 20.19
C ASN A 171 8.31 -4.36 18.69
N TYR A 172 9.03 -3.38 18.13
CA TYR A 172 9.48 -3.47 16.74
C TYR A 172 10.62 -4.48 16.61
N ASN A 173 10.44 -5.45 15.71
CA ASN A 173 11.41 -6.48 15.36
C ASN A 173 11.72 -6.38 13.86
N SER A 174 12.99 -6.20 13.49
CA SER A 174 13.37 -6.24 12.07
C SER A 174 13.16 -7.65 11.52
N ALA A 175 12.56 -7.76 10.33
CA ALA A 175 12.35 -9.04 9.68
C ALA A 175 13.70 -9.62 9.20
N GLU A 176 13.73 -10.93 9.04
CA GLU A 176 14.92 -11.65 8.60
C GLU A 176 15.42 -11.14 7.23
N THR A 177 16.72 -11.24 6.98
CA THR A 177 17.38 -10.65 5.78
C THR A 177 16.83 -11.15 4.44
N TYR A 178 16.18 -12.32 4.41
CA TYR A 178 15.54 -12.86 3.22
C TYR A 178 14.20 -12.16 2.91
N HIS A 179 13.60 -11.46 3.87
CA HIS A 179 12.40 -10.65 3.67
C HIS A 179 12.69 -9.22 3.20
N GLN A 180 13.85 -8.69 3.55
CA GLN A 180 14.28 -7.35 3.11
C GLN A 180 14.49 -7.32 1.59
N ASP A 181 14.09 -6.23 0.95
CA ASP A 181 14.20 -6.02 -0.50
C ASP A 181 13.63 -7.18 -1.34
N TYR A 182 12.58 -7.84 -0.87
CA TYR A 182 12.16 -9.13 -1.45
C TYR A 182 11.81 -9.02 -2.93
N LEU A 183 11.04 -7.99 -3.33
CA LEU A 183 10.64 -7.79 -4.73
C LEU A 183 11.77 -7.23 -5.61
N LYS A 184 12.81 -6.61 -5.04
CA LYS A 184 14.03 -6.30 -5.80
C LYS A 184 14.80 -7.58 -6.13
N LYS A 185 14.85 -8.54 -5.20
CA LYS A 185 15.49 -9.85 -5.36
C LYS A 185 14.66 -10.80 -6.22
N ASN A 186 13.33 -10.67 -6.18
CA ASN A 186 12.37 -11.54 -6.86
C ASN A 186 11.35 -10.67 -7.63
N PRO A 187 11.67 -10.18 -8.83
CA PRO A 187 10.82 -9.23 -9.57
C PRO A 187 9.41 -9.75 -9.92
N ASN A 188 9.25 -11.08 -10.02
CA ASN A 188 7.95 -11.73 -10.25
C ASN A 188 7.31 -12.24 -8.94
N GLY A 189 7.82 -11.80 -7.79
CA GLY A 189 7.29 -12.16 -6.49
C GLY A 189 5.89 -11.61 -6.27
N TYR A 190 5.15 -12.25 -5.37
CA TYR A 190 3.79 -11.84 -5.02
C TYR A 190 3.75 -10.41 -4.43
N CYS A 191 2.84 -9.60 -4.97
CA CYS A 191 2.44 -8.30 -4.43
C CYS A 191 0.91 -8.22 -4.44
N GLY A 192 0.28 -8.35 -3.27
CA GLY A 192 -1.18 -8.35 -3.13
C GLY A 192 -1.82 -6.98 -2.92
N LEU A 193 -1.03 -5.91 -2.86
CA LEU A 193 -1.52 -4.57 -2.55
C LEU A 193 -2.09 -3.93 -3.80
N GLY A 194 -3.42 -3.80 -3.88
CA GLY A 194 -4.11 -3.14 -4.98
C GLY A 194 -4.35 -1.64 -4.78
N GLY A 195 -4.40 -1.17 -3.53
CA GLY A 195 -4.89 0.17 -3.21
C GLY A 195 -6.40 0.32 -3.40
N THR A 196 -6.93 1.53 -3.20
CA THR A 196 -8.35 1.85 -3.41
C THR A 196 -8.62 2.52 -4.76
N GLY A 197 -7.57 2.99 -5.44
CA GLY A 197 -7.67 3.84 -6.63
C GLY A 197 -8.20 5.26 -6.33
N VAL A 198 -8.44 5.62 -5.07
CA VAL A 198 -8.91 6.94 -4.65
C VAL A 198 -7.69 7.80 -4.32
N PRO A 199 -7.47 8.95 -4.99
CA PRO A 199 -6.35 9.82 -4.67
C PRO A 199 -6.57 10.51 -3.32
N TYR A 200 -5.47 10.75 -2.62
CA TYR A 200 -5.47 11.54 -1.40
C TYR A 200 -5.79 13.01 -1.74
N PRO A 201 -6.77 13.63 -1.07
CA PRO A 201 -7.15 15.01 -1.34
C PRO A 201 -5.98 16.00 -1.22
N GLY A 202 -5.90 16.96 -2.13
CA GLY A 202 -4.91 18.04 -2.10
C GLY A 202 -3.61 17.75 -2.85
N GLY A 203 -3.50 16.62 -3.56
CA GLY A 203 -2.36 16.33 -4.47
C GLY A 203 -1.01 16.21 -3.75
N LEU A 204 -1.04 15.76 -2.49
CA LEU A 204 0.15 15.62 -1.64
C LEU A 204 1.08 14.51 -2.10
N THR A 205 0.55 13.51 -2.80
CA THR A 205 1.34 12.52 -3.51
C THR A 205 1.64 13.08 -4.91
N ALA A 206 2.92 13.09 -5.29
CA ALA A 206 3.29 13.18 -6.69
C ALA A 206 2.99 11.82 -7.36
N SER A 207 1.74 11.35 -7.28
CA SER A 207 1.35 10.15 -7.99
C SER A 207 1.24 10.52 -9.46
N THR A 208 2.22 10.06 -10.24
CA THR A 208 2.12 9.98 -11.70
C THR A 208 1.21 8.83 -12.16
N ALA A 209 0.76 7.97 -11.24
CA ALA A 209 -0.29 7.01 -11.53
C ALA A 209 -1.63 7.75 -11.47
N ALA A 210 -2.06 8.28 -12.62
CA ALA A 210 -3.46 8.59 -12.82
C ALA A 210 -4.26 7.34 -12.41
N SER A 211 -5.17 7.48 -11.43
CA SER A 211 -6.19 6.46 -11.20
C SER A 211 -6.83 6.20 -12.55
N ALA A 212 -6.73 4.97 -13.07
CA ALA A 212 -7.34 4.66 -14.36
C ALA A 212 -8.81 5.10 -14.31
N ASP A 213 -9.27 5.81 -15.34
CA ASP A 213 -10.65 6.27 -15.36
C ASP A 213 -11.58 5.05 -15.26
N ARG A 214 -12.65 5.22 -14.47
CA ARG A 214 -13.70 4.21 -14.36
C ARG A 214 -14.28 3.98 -15.76
N LEU A 215 -14.46 2.72 -16.14
CA LEU A 215 -15.10 2.38 -17.41
C LEU A 215 -16.50 3.01 -17.49
N ASP A 216 -16.82 3.63 -18.62
CA ASP A 216 -18.17 4.11 -18.91
C ASP A 216 -19.05 2.92 -19.31
N ALA A 217 -20.20 2.78 -18.66
CA ALA A 217 -21.15 1.74 -18.98
C ALA A 217 -21.72 1.88 -20.41
N ALA A 218 -21.70 3.09 -20.98
CA ALA A 218 -22.16 3.35 -22.34
C ALA A 218 -21.27 2.69 -23.41
N ASP A 219 -20.00 2.44 -23.10
CA ASP A 219 -19.02 1.83 -24.02
C ASP A 219 -18.96 0.30 -23.91
N LEU A 220 -19.82 -0.30 -23.09
CA LEU A 220 -19.81 -1.73 -22.76
C LEU A 220 -21.08 -2.44 -23.22
N GLN A 221 -21.00 -3.76 -23.36
CA GLN A 221 -22.16 -4.58 -23.69
C GLN A 221 -23.00 -4.83 -22.44
N PHE A 222 -24.10 -4.07 -22.30
CA PHE A 222 -24.95 -4.12 -21.10
C PHE A 222 -25.55 -5.49 -20.82
N ASP A 223 -25.98 -6.20 -21.86
CA ASP A 223 -26.59 -7.53 -21.72
C ASP A 223 -25.60 -8.54 -21.15
N ARG A 224 -24.34 -8.49 -21.59
CA ARG A 224 -23.30 -9.44 -21.17
C ARG A 224 -21.89 -8.94 -21.46
N GLN A 225 -21.07 -8.80 -20.42
CA GLN A 225 -19.70 -8.29 -20.50
C GLN A 225 -18.78 -8.95 -19.48
N LEU A 226 -17.59 -9.37 -19.91
CA LEU A 226 -16.50 -9.72 -19.00
C LEU A 226 -15.59 -8.51 -18.79
N ILE A 227 -15.27 -8.23 -17.53
CA ILE A 227 -14.30 -7.20 -17.15
C ILE A 227 -13.20 -7.86 -16.33
N VAL A 228 -11.95 -7.68 -16.76
CA VAL A 228 -10.76 -8.10 -16.04
C VAL A 228 -10.24 -6.92 -15.22
N PHE A 229 -10.33 -7.05 -13.90
CA PHE A 229 -9.81 -6.08 -12.95
C PHE A 229 -8.36 -6.44 -12.58
N GLU A 230 -7.46 -5.51 -12.85
CA GLU A 230 -6.02 -5.66 -12.63
C GLU A 230 -5.48 -4.67 -11.59
N ALA A 231 -4.31 -4.96 -11.05
CA ALA A 231 -3.54 -4.02 -10.24
C ALA A 231 -2.37 -3.46 -11.05
N GLU A 232 -1.91 -2.27 -10.67
CA GLU A 232 -0.62 -1.75 -11.11
C GLU A 232 0.51 -2.72 -10.71
N ASP A 233 1.46 -2.95 -11.62
CA ASP A 233 2.61 -3.86 -11.41
C ASP A 233 2.21 -5.29 -11.02
N CYS A 234 1.21 -5.88 -11.69
CA CYS A 234 0.74 -7.24 -11.46
C CYS A 234 1.39 -8.25 -12.44
N PRO A 235 2.33 -9.12 -12.03
CA PRO A 235 2.94 -10.12 -12.92
C PRO A 235 1.93 -11.16 -13.42
N PHE A 236 1.01 -11.61 -12.55
CA PHE A 236 -0.04 -12.58 -12.91
C PHE A 236 -1.01 -12.02 -13.95
N CYS A 237 -1.25 -10.71 -13.95
CA CYS A 237 -2.06 -10.05 -14.97
C CYS A 237 -1.34 -10.09 -16.33
N LYS A 238 -0.01 -9.89 -16.35
CA LYS A 238 0.79 -10.05 -17.58
C LYS A 238 0.80 -11.49 -18.09
N GLU A 239 0.83 -12.47 -17.20
CA GLU A 239 0.71 -13.89 -17.58
C GLU A 239 -0.67 -14.21 -18.14
N PHE A 240 -1.74 -13.74 -17.49
CA PHE A 240 -3.11 -13.91 -17.96
C PHE A 240 -3.34 -13.24 -19.33
N GLU A 241 -2.82 -12.03 -19.52
CA GLU A 241 -2.84 -11.33 -20.81
C GLU A 241 -2.19 -12.16 -21.92
N ARG A 242 -1.00 -12.72 -21.64
CA ARG A 242 -0.25 -13.55 -22.59
C ARG A 242 -0.97 -14.86 -22.92
N ASP A 243 -1.47 -15.54 -21.89
CA ASP A 243 -1.95 -16.92 -22.01
C ASP A 243 -3.42 -16.99 -22.45
N ILE A 244 -4.23 -15.99 -22.12
CA ILE A 244 -5.68 -15.97 -22.34
C ILE A 244 -6.10 -14.80 -23.23
N LEU A 245 -5.83 -13.55 -22.83
CA LEU A 245 -6.43 -12.38 -23.51
C LEU A 245 -5.90 -12.16 -24.91
N SER A 246 -4.61 -12.46 -25.14
CA SER A 246 -3.97 -12.35 -26.45
C SER A 246 -4.60 -13.25 -27.52
N ASN A 247 -5.26 -14.34 -27.09
CA ASN A 247 -5.99 -15.26 -27.96
C ASN A 247 -7.35 -15.61 -27.33
N TRP A 248 -8.17 -14.56 -27.13
CA TRP A 248 -9.43 -14.67 -26.41
C TRP A 248 -10.34 -15.81 -26.95
N PRO A 249 -10.71 -16.81 -26.12
CA PRO A 249 -11.36 -18.02 -26.61
C PRO A 249 -12.90 -17.94 -26.69
N SER A 250 -13.52 -16.83 -26.30
CA SER A 250 -14.97 -16.71 -26.13
C SER A 250 -15.59 -15.64 -27.02
N ALA A 251 -16.88 -15.80 -27.32
CA ALA A 251 -17.69 -14.77 -27.97
C ALA A 251 -18.12 -13.65 -27.01
N ILE A 252 -18.04 -13.87 -25.70
CA ILE A 252 -18.35 -12.83 -24.70
C ILE A 252 -17.29 -11.73 -24.80
N PRO A 253 -17.68 -10.45 -24.95
CA PRO A 253 -16.73 -9.35 -25.01
C PRO A 253 -15.96 -9.24 -23.70
N VAL A 254 -14.65 -8.99 -23.79
CA VAL A 254 -13.76 -8.80 -22.64
C VAL A 254 -13.07 -7.45 -22.72
N ILE A 255 -12.93 -6.77 -21.59
CA ILE A 255 -12.15 -5.55 -21.45
C ILE A 255 -11.35 -5.60 -20.15
N THR A 256 -10.18 -4.96 -20.12
CA THR A 256 -9.37 -4.84 -18.91
C THR A 256 -9.48 -3.45 -18.30
N THR A 257 -9.41 -3.35 -16.98
CA THR A 257 -9.32 -2.09 -16.26
C THR A 257 -8.45 -2.22 -15.03
N ARG A 258 -7.77 -1.13 -14.67
CA ARG A 258 -7.03 -1.00 -13.41
C ARG A 258 -7.81 -0.23 -12.35
N HIS A 259 -9.01 0.24 -12.69
CA HIS A 259 -9.88 0.89 -11.73
C HIS A 259 -10.63 -0.18 -10.91
N PRO A 260 -10.56 -0.18 -9.58
CA PRO A 260 -11.06 -1.29 -8.76
C PRO A 260 -12.59 -1.32 -8.57
N ARG A 261 -13.33 -0.44 -9.25
CA ARG A 261 -14.80 -0.39 -9.21
C ARG A 261 -15.39 -0.74 -10.58
N PRO A 262 -16.55 -1.41 -10.61
CA PRO A 262 -17.24 -1.75 -11.85
C PRO A 262 -17.65 -0.48 -12.60
N PRO A 263 -18.10 -0.54 -13.85
CA PRO A 263 -18.64 0.63 -14.57
C PRO A 263 -19.72 1.40 -13.78
N GLN A 264 -19.93 2.68 -14.08
CA GLN A 264 -20.93 3.46 -13.35
C GLN A 264 -22.33 2.85 -13.52
N GLY A 265 -23.07 2.70 -12.41
CA GLY A 265 -24.38 2.05 -12.39
C GLY A 265 -24.34 0.52 -12.36
N TRP A 266 -23.16 -0.09 -12.55
CA TRP A 266 -23.00 -1.55 -12.44
C TRP A 266 -22.65 -1.94 -11.01
N THR A 267 -23.04 -3.16 -10.62
CA THR A 267 -22.95 -3.63 -9.23
C THR A 267 -22.15 -4.91 -9.13
N LEU A 268 -21.12 -4.90 -8.28
CA LEU A 268 -20.46 -6.12 -7.82
C LEU A 268 -21.27 -6.78 -6.71
N GLU A 269 -21.35 -8.11 -6.70
CA GLU A 269 -21.95 -8.86 -5.60
C GLU A 269 -21.10 -8.70 -4.32
N LYS A 270 -19.77 -8.65 -4.49
CA LYS A 270 -18.78 -8.53 -3.42
C LYS A 270 -17.64 -7.62 -3.84
N PRO A 271 -16.98 -6.90 -2.90
CA PRO A 271 -15.75 -6.19 -3.20
C PRO A 271 -14.74 -7.09 -3.92
N LEU A 272 -14.00 -6.53 -4.86
CA LEU A 272 -12.90 -7.25 -5.52
C LEU A 272 -11.82 -7.57 -4.49
N PHE A 273 -11.22 -8.75 -4.62
CA PHE A 273 -10.07 -9.17 -3.85
C PHE A 273 -9.14 -9.94 -4.78
N GLY A 274 -7.84 -9.64 -4.77
CA GLY A 274 -6.86 -10.27 -5.66
C GLY A 274 -6.94 -9.82 -7.12
N THR A 275 -5.83 -9.98 -7.85
CA THR A 275 -5.70 -9.62 -9.27
C THR A 275 -4.90 -10.67 -10.04
N PRO A 276 -5.23 -10.96 -11.30
CA PRO A 276 -6.41 -10.47 -12.01
C PRO A 276 -7.70 -11.05 -11.41
N THR A 277 -8.78 -10.27 -11.38
CA THR A 277 -10.13 -10.78 -11.08
C THR A 277 -11.02 -10.53 -12.28
N ILE A 278 -11.54 -11.60 -12.86
CA ILE A 278 -12.42 -11.59 -14.02
C ILE A 278 -13.85 -11.66 -13.50
N VAL A 279 -14.68 -10.70 -13.87
CA VAL A 279 -16.09 -10.65 -13.45
C VAL A 279 -16.97 -10.65 -14.68
N LEU A 280 -17.93 -11.57 -14.70
CA LEU A 280 -19.02 -11.59 -15.67
C LEU A 280 -20.15 -10.71 -15.15
N PHE A 281 -20.54 -9.73 -15.96
CA PHE A 281 -21.71 -8.91 -15.74
C PHE A 281 -22.80 -9.28 -16.73
N GLU A 282 -24.02 -9.43 -16.23
CA GLU A 282 -25.24 -9.55 -17.03
C GLU A 282 -26.21 -8.46 -16.56
N GLU A 283 -26.70 -7.64 -17.50
CA GLU A 283 -27.52 -6.46 -17.22
C GLU A 283 -26.90 -5.52 -16.15
N GLY A 284 -25.57 -5.35 -16.22
CA GLY A 284 -24.79 -4.53 -15.29
C GLY A 284 -24.67 -5.08 -13.86
N ARG A 285 -25.05 -6.35 -13.61
CA ARG A 285 -24.87 -7.02 -12.32
C ARG A 285 -23.87 -8.15 -12.43
N GLU A 286 -22.97 -8.25 -11.46
CA GLU A 286 -22.10 -9.41 -11.33
C GLU A 286 -22.93 -10.69 -11.17
N THR A 287 -22.71 -11.67 -12.05
CA THR A 287 -23.33 -13.00 -11.98
C THR A 287 -22.32 -14.12 -11.76
N ALA A 288 -21.05 -13.91 -12.12
CA ALA A 288 -19.97 -14.83 -11.84
C ALA A 288 -18.62 -14.11 -11.73
N ARG A 289 -17.67 -14.72 -11.02
CA ARG A 289 -16.28 -14.27 -10.99
C ARG A 289 -15.26 -15.40 -10.97
N TYR A 290 -14.06 -15.09 -11.43
CA TYR A 290 -12.85 -15.88 -11.30
C TYR A 290 -11.71 -14.99 -10.79
N THR A 291 -11.04 -15.40 -9.71
CA THR A 291 -10.04 -14.56 -9.02
C THR A 291 -8.68 -15.25 -8.97
N GLY A 292 -7.65 -14.52 -9.42
CA GLY A 292 -6.26 -14.96 -9.46
C GLY A 292 -5.91 -15.70 -10.75
N TYR A 293 -4.62 -15.78 -11.05
CA TYR A 293 -4.09 -16.58 -12.15
C TYR A 293 -2.75 -17.18 -11.74
N GLN A 294 -2.55 -18.46 -12.01
CA GLN A 294 -1.36 -19.22 -11.57
C GLN A 294 -0.52 -19.74 -12.75
N GLY A 295 -0.67 -19.16 -13.94
CA GLY A 295 0.06 -19.61 -15.14
C GLY A 295 -0.53 -20.87 -15.79
N GLU A 296 -1.72 -21.30 -15.39
CA GLU A 296 -2.43 -22.45 -15.94
C GLU A 296 -3.74 -21.99 -16.60
N PRO A 297 -3.87 -22.08 -17.95
CA PRO A 297 -5.06 -21.62 -18.67
C PRO A 297 -6.33 -22.43 -18.40
N GLN A 298 -6.19 -23.76 -18.27
CA GLN A 298 -7.33 -24.68 -18.31
C GLN A 298 -8.39 -24.42 -17.23
N PRO A 299 -8.05 -24.16 -15.96
CA PRO A 299 -9.05 -23.86 -14.94
C PRO A 299 -9.90 -22.62 -15.25
N PHE A 300 -9.30 -21.60 -15.86
CA PHE A 300 -10.04 -20.42 -16.31
C PHE A 300 -10.93 -20.74 -17.52
N ILE A 301 -10.43 -21.52 -18.49
CA ILE A 301 -11.20 -21.92 -19.67
C ILE A 301 -12.42 -22.75 -19.26
N ASP A 302 -12.24 -23.71 -18.36
CA ASP A 302 -13.34 -24.54 -17.83
C ASP A 302 -14.39 -23.67 -17.12
N TRP A 303 -13.94 -22.70 -16.32
CA TRP A 303 -14.82 -21.73 -15.67
C TRP A 303 -15.56 -20.90 -16.73
N LEU A 304 -14.88 -20.38 -17.74
CA LEU A 304 -15.47 -19.55 -18.78
C LEU A 304 -16.55 -20.31 -19.55
N SER A 305 -16.25 -21.53 -20.01
CA SER A 305 -17.21 -22.38 -20.75
C SER A 305 -18.44 -22.78 -19.91
N ALA A 306 -18.32 -22.85 -18.58
CA ALA A 306 -19.48 -23.08 -17.72
C ALA A 306 -20.43 -21.87 -17.64
N HIS A 307 -19.98 -20.70 -18.09
CA HIS A 307 -20.73 -19.45 -18.11
C HIS A 307 -20.83 -18.87 -19.52
N GLU A 308 -20.70 -19.68 -20.57
CA GLU A 308 -20.98 -19.28 -21.96
C GLU A 308 -22.45 -19.47 -22.35
#